data_AF-A0A165JNL1-F1
#
_entry.id   AF-A0A165JNL1-F1
#
_cell.length_a   1.000
_cell.length_b   1.000
_cell.length_c   1.000
_cell.angle_alpha   90.00
_cell.angle_beta   90.00
_cell.angle_gamma   90.00
#
_symmetry.space_group_name_H-M   'P 1'
#
loop_
_entity.id
_entity.type
_entity.pdbx_description
1 polymer ?
#
loop_
_entity_poly.entity_id
_entity_poly.type
_entity_poly.pdbx_seq_one_letter_code
_entity_poly.pdbx_strand_id
1 'polypeptide(L)'
;MYATSYCTIPAEGIYEKDQLESLKPVVEKCHIYLIGYTPRIDLVQVEQKERLLVLHFQILGKHHSISYELPDDLTLSREGEDYFLRDSKGERFWPDAVEMQSRLSAKSKAIGFEVKYIGQAYGDGGSRNALGAVENQIQQIRAMVQ
;
A
#
# COMPACT_ATOMS: atom_id res chain seq x y z
N MET A 1 -16.17 -12.27 -7.60
CA MET A 1 -15.33 -13.22 -6.85
C MET A 1 -14.47 -12.40 -5.91
N TYR A 2 -14.59 -12.59 -4.60
CA TYR A 2 -13.86 -11.82 -3.59
C TYR A 2 -12.92 -12.76 -2.85
N ALA A 3 -11.65 -12.38 -2.67
CA ALA A 3 -10.75 -13.07 -1.76
C ALA A 3 -11.17 -12.72 -0.33
N THR A 4 -11.48 -13.73 0.49
CA THR A 4 -11.87 -13.54 1.90
C THR A 4 -10.67 -13.26 2.81
N SER A 5 -9.45 -13.49 2.32
CA SER A 5 -8.20 -13.20 3.01
C SER A 5 -7.07 -13.04 1.99
N TYR A 6 -6.28 -11.98 2.13
CA TYR A 6 -5.08 -11.72 1.35
C TYR A 6 -4.09 -10.90 2.19
N CYS A 7 -2.83 -10.88 1.80
CA CYS A 7 -1.84 -9.96 2.32
C CYS A 7 -1.01 -9.39 1.17
N THR A 8 -0.49 -8.18 1.35
CA THR A 8 0.47 -7.56 0.43
C THR A 8 1.77 -7.41 1.17
N ILE A 9 2.86 -7.93 0.60
CA ILE A 9 4.17 -7.94 1.24
C ILE A 9 5.16 -7.30 0.24
N PRO A 10 5.91 -6.26 0.64
CA PRO A 10 7.02 -5.77 -0.16
C PRO A 10 8.02 -6.89 -0.42
N ALA A 11 8.64 -6.93 -1.60
CA ALA A 11 9.56 -8.01 -1.96
C ALA A 11 10.75 -8.18 -0.99
N GLU A 12 11.15 -7.12 -0.28
CA GLU A 12 12.19 -7.19 0.75
C GLU A 12 11.66 -7.78 2.07
N GLY A 13 10.41 -7.50 2.42
CA GLY A 13 9.77 -7.95 3.64
C GLY A 13 9.53 -9.47 3.70
N ILE A 14 9.63 -10.19 2.57
CA ILE A 14 9.54 -11.65 2.55
C ILE A 14 10.72 -12.33 3.27
N TYR A 15 11.80 -11.61 3.53
CA TYR A 15 12.97 -12.14 4.26
C TYR A 15 12.94 -11.78 5.76
N GLU A 16 12.01 -10.93 6.18
CA GLU A 16 11.89 -10.45 7.55
C GLU A 16 10.98 -11.37 8.37
N LYS A 17 11.56 -12.46 8.89
CA LYS A 17 10.82 -13.53 9.59
C LYS A 17 9.92 -13.02 10.72
N ASP A 18 10.38 -12.03 11.48
CA ASP A 18 9.63 -11.48 12.61
C ASP A 18 8.36 -10.75 12.17
N GLN A 19 8.41 -10.04 11.03
CA GLN A 19 7.24 -9.38 10.46
C GLN A 19 6.25 -10.39 9.87
N LEU A 20 6.77 -11.48 9.28
CA LEU A 20 5.98 -12.52 8.64
C LEU A 20 5.19 -13.40 9.61
N GLU A 21 5.65 -13.57 10.85
CA GLU A 21 4.91 -14.35 11.86
C GLU A 21 3.51 -13.79 12.11
N SER A 22 3.35 -12.45 12.05
CA SER A 22 2.03 -11.81 12.19
C SER A 22 1.07 -12.13 11.02
N LEU A 23 1.62 -12.45 9.84
CA LEU A 23 0.89 -12.72 8.61
C LEU A 23 0.68 -14.22 8.36
N LYS A 24 1.39 -15.08 9.09
CA LYS A 24 1.38 -16.53 8.95
C LYS A 24 -0.02 -17.16 8.89
N PRO A 25 -1.00 -16.77 9.75
CA PRO A 25 -2.35 -17.33 9.69
C PRO A 25 -3.10 -17.05 8.38
N VAL A 26 -2.71 -15.99 7.67
CA VAL A 26 -3.27 -15.59 6.36
C VAL A 26 -2.50 -16.28 5.25
N VAL A 27 -1.16 -16.23 5.29
CA VAL A 27 -0.28 -16.81 4.26
C VAL A 27 -0.48 -18.32 4.10
N GLU A 28 -0.70 -19.04 5.20
CA GLU A 28 -0.99 -20.49 5.17
C GLU A 28 -2.31 -20.83 4.46
N LYS A 29 -3.23 -19.87 4.34
CA LYS A 29 -4.52 -20.03 3.66
C LYS A 29 -4.51 -19.50 2.21
N CYS A 30 -3.41 -18.90 1.77
CA CYS A 30 -3.30 -18.36 0.42
C CYS A 30 -2.90 -19.46 -0.58
N HIS A 31 -3.71 -19.67 -1.61
CA HIS A 31 -3.44 -20.65 -2.67
C HIS A 31 -2.87 -20.05 -3.95
N ILE A 32 -3.01 -18.73 -4.11
CA ILE A 32 -2.57 -17.97 -5.28
C ILE A 32 -1.68 -16.83 -4.77
N TYR A 33 -0.55 -16.64 -5.42
CA TYR A 33 0.32 -15.49 -5.19
C TYR A 33 0.58 -14.75 -6.50
N LEU A 34 0.66 -13.43 -6.38
CA LEU A 34 0.93 -12.52 -7.48
C LEU A 34 2.21 -11.78 -7.14
N ILE A 35 3.17 -11.78 -8.07
CA ILE A 35 4.38 -10.96 -7.98
C ILE A 35 4.30 -9.93 -9.10
N GLY A 36 4.59 -8.69 -8.77
CA GLY A 36 4.42 -7.59 -9.71
C GLY A 36 4.98 -6.29 -9.17
N TYR A 37 4.89 -5.25 -9.98
CA TYR A 37 5.31 -3.91 -9.61
C TYR A 37 4.10 -3.08 -9.20
N THR A 38 4.26 -2.31 -8.12
CA THR A 38 3.37 -1.22 -7.76
C THR A 38 4.11 0.09 -8.05
N PRO A 39 3.44 1.14 -8.57
CA PRO A 39 4.08 2.43 -8.73
C PRO A 39 4.52 2.97 -7.38
N ARG A 40 5.66 3.65 -7.36
CA ARG A 40 6.04 4.50 -6.24
C ARG A 40 5.08 5.69 -6.17
N ILE A 41 4.56 5.95 -4.97
CA ILE A 41 3.64 7.05 -4.69
C ILE A 41 4.31 7.89 -3.60
N ASP A 42 4.70 9.11 -3.94
CA ASP A 42 5.29 10.05 -3.00
C ASP A 42 4.29 11.17 -2.69
N LEU A 43 4.02 11.44 -1.41
CA LEU A 43 3.28 12.64 -0.99
C LEU A 43 4.25 13.82 -1.01
N VAL A 44 4.08 14.73 -1.98
CA VAL A 44 5.05 15.81 -2.23
C VAL A 44 4.62 17.14 -1.62
N GLN A 45 3.33 17.36 -1.41
CA GLN A 45 2.82 18.58 -0.80
C GLN A 45 1.47 18.34 -0.14
N VAL A 46 1.27 18.99 1.00
CA VAL A 46 0.00 19.04 1.72
C VAL A 46 -0.34 20.51 1.92
N GLU A 47 -1.54 20.91 1.53
CA GLU A 47 -2.02 22.27 1.74
C GLU A 47 -3.48 22.28 2.18
N GLN A 48 -3.86 23.30 2.94
CA GLN A 48 -5.26 23.57 3.25
C GLN A 48 -5.66 24.90 2.62
N LYS A 49 -6.74 24.89 1.86
CA LYS A 49 -7.38 26.07 1.27
C LYS A 49 -8.75 26.21 1.91
N GLU A 50 -8.87 27.12 2.87
CA GLU A 50 -10.09 27.27 3.69
C GLU A 50 -10.49 25.92 4.31
N ARG A 51 -11.61 25.34 3.87
CA ARG A 51 -12.13 24.05 4.32
C ARG A 51 -11.71 22.88 3.45
N LEU A 52 -10.74 23.05 2.56
CA LEU A 52 -10.31 22.00 1.65
C LEU A 52 -8.88 21.57 1.96
N LEU A 53 -8.70 20.35 2.46
CA LEU A 53 -7.39 19.70 2.50
C LEU A 53 -7.08 19.19 1.09
N VAL A 54 -5.92 19.56 0.55
CA VAL A 54 -5.43 19.09 -0.74
C VAL A 54 -4.11 18.36 -0.51
N LEU A 55 -4.10 17.10 -0.94
CA LEU A 55 -2.92 16.23 -0.90
C LEU A 55 -2.40 16.07 -2.32
N HIS A 56 -1.14 16.41 -2.53
CA HIS A 56 -0.44 16.32 -3.81
C HIS A 56 0.54 15.16 -3.80
N PHE A 57 0.41 14.29 -4.79
CA PHE A 57 1.20 13.08 -4.97
C PHE A 57 1.97 13.13 -6.28
N GLN A 58 3.14 12.49 -6.28
CA GLN A 58 3.87 12.14 -7.49
C GLN A 58 3.79 10.63 -7.71
N ILE A 59 3.27 10.21 -8.86
CA ILE A 59 3.11 8.81 -9.25
C ILE A 59 3.71 8.63 -10.65
N LEU A 60 4.75 7.80 -10.78
CA LEU A 60 5.47 7.58 -12.04
C LEU A 60 5.87 8.90 -12.75
N GLY A 61 6.32 9.89 -11.98
CA GLY A 61 6.73 11.21 -12.48
C GLY A 61 5.58 12.17 -12.80
N LYS A 62 4.31 11.77 -12.61
CA LYS A 62 3.13 12.62 -12.83
C LYS A 62 2.55 13.13 -11.53
N HIS A 63 2.10 14.38 -11.52
CA HIS A 63 1.42 14.97 -10.37
C HIS A 63 -0.07 14.61 -10.35
N HIS A 64 -0.56 14.20 -9.18
CA HIS A 64 -1.95 13.89 -8.92
C HIS A 64 -2.36 14.53 -7.60
N SER A 65 -3.60 15.01 -7.49
CA SER A 65 -4.09 15.59 -6.24
C SER A 65 -5.44 15.02 -5.87
N ILE A 66 -5.66 14.72 -4.59
CA ILE A 66 -6.97 14.43 -4.02
C ILE A 66 -7.31 15.50 -2.99
N SER A 67 -8.60 15.68 -2.70
CA SER A 67 -9.07 16.69 -1.77
C SER A 67 -10.14 16.16 -0.83
N TYR A 68 -10.16 16.73 0.36
CA TYR A 68 -11.12 16.44 1.43
C TYR A 68 -11.75 17.73 1.91
N GLU A 69 -13.07 17.73 2.05
CA GLU A 69 -13.76 18.77 2.78
C GLU A 69 -13.54 18.55 4.27
N LEU A 70 -13.06 19.59 4.95
CA LEU A 70 -12.83 19.62 6.37
C LEU A 70 -14.02 20.26 7.09
N PRO A 71 -14.32 19.79 8.31
CA PRO A 71 -15.09 20.55 9.30
C PRO A 71 -14.45 21.92 9.59
N ASP A 72 -15.25 22.86 10.10
CA ASP A 72 -14.82 24.24 10.36
C ASP A 72 -13.72 24.36 11.42
N ASP A 73 -13.59 23.37 12.30
CA ASP A 73 -12.66 23.38 13.42
C ASP A 73 -11.33 22.65 13.13
N LEU A 74 -11.15 22.08 11.94
CA LEU A 74 -9.91 21.39 11.57
C LEU A 74 -8.93 22.31 10.83
N THR A 75 -7.71 22.37 11.36
CA THR A 75 -6.60 23.12 10.77
C THR A 75 -5.39 22.22 10.53
N LEU A 76 -4.78 22.33 9.36
CA LEU A 76 -3.56 21.65 8.98
C LEU A 76 -2.39 22.21 9.78
N SER A 77 -1.69 21.30 10.44
CA SER A 77 -0.49 21.56 11.21
C SER A 77 0.66 20.67 10.69
N ARG A 78 1.88 21.10 10.96
CA ARG A 78 3.10 20.36 10.62
C ARG A 78 4.04 20.34 11.82
N GLU A 79 4.57 19.16 12.15
CA GLU A 79 5.63 18.99 13.14
C GLU A 79 6.76 18.18 12.49
N GLY A 80 7.91 18.80 12.26
CA GLY A 80 8.99 18.16 11.49
C GLY A 80 8.55 17.85 10.05
N GLU A 81 8.60 16.58 9.66
CA GLU A 81 8.14 16.10 8.35
C GLU A 81 6.69 15.60 8.36
N ASP A 82 6.07 15.51 9.54
CA ASP A 82 4.73 14.96 9.69
C ASP A 82 3.66 16.03 9.55
N TYR A 83 2.68 15.75 8.70
CA TYR A 83 1.47 16.54 8.54
C TYR A 83 0.31 15.90 9.31
N PHE A 84 -0.48 16.73 9.98
CA PHE A 84 -1.70 16.28 10.66
C PHE A 84 -2.73 17.42 10.71
N LEU A 85 -4.00 17.06 10.83
CA LEU A 85 -5.07 18.00 11.15
C LEU A 85 -5.20 18.09 12.67
N ARG A 86 -5.48 19.29 13.17
CA ARG A 86 -5.74 19.55 14.59
C ARG A 86 -7.10 20.20 14.76
N ASP A 87 -7.88 19.71 15.72
CA ASP A 87 -9.16 20.32 16.09
C ASP A 87 -8.99 21.43 17.14
N SER A 88 -10.12 22.04 17.53
CA SER A 88 -10.17 23.06 18.59
C SER A 88 -9.74 22.57 19.98
N LYS A 89 -9.71 21.25 20.22
CA LYS A 89 -9.29 20.62 21.47
C LYS A 89 -7.82 20.20 21.46
N GLY A 90 -7.16 20.28 20.31
CA GLY A 90 -5.78 19.87 20.12
C GLY A 90 -5.60 18.42 19.67
N GLU A 91 -6.68 17.71 19.40
CA GLU A 91 -6.65 16.30 18.95
C GLU A 91 -6.13 16.21 17.52
N ARG A 92 -5.38 15.14 17.22
CA ARG A 92 -4.75 14.92 15.91
C ARG A 92 -5.59 14.00 15.05
N PHE A 93 -5.78 14.40 13.80
CA PHE A 93 -6.50 13.63 12.79
C PHE A 93 -5.69 13.55 11.50
N TRP A 94 -5.90 12.47 10.75
CA TRP A 94 -5.38 12.32 9.40
C TRP A 94 -6.33 11.46 8.58
N PRO A 95 -6.47 11.68 7.26
CA PRO A 95 -7.24 10.79 6.41
C PRO A 95 -6.73 9.34 6.51
N ASP A 96 -7.67 8.40 6.49
CA ASP A 96 -7.35 6.97 6.51
C ASP A 96 -6.56 6.56 5.25
N ALA A 97 -5.55 5.70 5.42
CA ALA A 97 -4.67 5.29 4.34
C ALA A 97 -5.40 4.49 3.25
N VAL A 98 -6.35 3.64 3.62
CA VAL A 98 -7.14 2.83 2.67
C VAL A 98 -8.06 3.75 1.87
N GLU A 99 -8.70 4.71 2.53
CA GLU A 99 -9.51 5.72 1.86
C GLU A 99 -8.68 6.60 0.90
N MET A 100 -7.52 7.09 1.34
CA MET A 100 -6.58 7.86 0.50
C MET A 100 -6.22 7.07 -0.76
N GLN A 101 -5.82 5.81 -0.61
CA GLN A 101 -5.45 4.96 -1.73
C GLN A 101 -6.63 4.73 -2.68
N SER A 102 -7.83 4.49 -2.16
CA SER A 102 -9.04 4.32 -2.96
C SER A 102 -9.38 5.56 -3.78
N ARG A 103 -9.39 6.75 -3.17
CA ARG A 103 -9.64 8.03 -3.86
C ARG A 103 -8.57 8.33 -4.91
N LEU A 104 -7.31 8.14 -4.56
CA LEU A 104 -6.19 8.38 -5.47
C LEU A 104 -6.22 7.41 -6.66
N SER A 105 -6.60 6.14 -6.43
CA SER A 105 -6.78 5.14 -7.49
C SER A 105 -7.92 5.54 -8.44
N ALA A 106 -9.08 5.89 -7.90
CA ALA A 106 -10.26 6.30 -8.67
C ALA A 106 -9.96 7.52 -9.57
N LYS A 107 -9.14 8.47 -9.10
CA LYS A 107 -8.83 9.69 -9.83
C LYS A 107 -7.65 9.56 -10.80
N SER A 108 -6.59 8.86 -10.42
CA SER A 108 -5.34 8.81 -11.20
C SER A 108 -5.34 7.73 -12.27
N LYS A 109 -6.05 6.61 -12.07
CA LYS A 109 -5.86 5.34 -12.79
C LYS A 109 -4.39 4.87 -12.86
N ALA A 110 -3.50 5.51 -12.08
CA ALA A 110 -2.07 5.31 -12.12
C ALA A 110 -1.61 4.29 -11.06
N ILE A 111 -2.48 3.98 -10.09
CA ILE A 111 -2.26 2.94 -9.07
C ILE A 111 -2.65 1.57 -9.65
N GLY A 112 -1.87 1.10 -10.62
CA GLY A 112 -1.99 -0.25 -11.17
C GLY A 112 -0.96 -1.19 -10.54
N PHE A 113 -1.36 -2.43 -10.24
CA PHE A 113 -0.41 -3.50 -9.96
C PHE A 113 -0.07 -4.20 -11.28
N GLU A 114 1.17 -4.06 -11.74
CA GLU A 114 1.64 -4.73 -12.95
C GLU A 114 2.10 -6.14 -12.60
N VAL A 115 1.22 -7.12 -12.82
CA VAL A 115 1.52 -8.53 -12.59
C VAL A 115 2.65 -8.99 -13.50
N LYS A 116 3.75 -9.48 -12.91
CA LYS A 116 4.87 -10.11 -13.60
C LYS A 116 4.83 -11.63 -13.53
N TYR A 117 4.24 -12.16 -12.46
CA TYR A 117 4.11 -13.59 -12.26
C TYR A 117 2.86 -13.93 -11.45
N ILE A 118 2.19 -15.00 -11.86
CA ILE A 118 1.08 -15.60 -11.13
C ILE A 118 1.47 -17.02 -10.82
N GLY A 119 1.50 -17.36 -9.54
CA GLY A 119 1.81 -18.71 -9.09
C GLY A 119 0.70 -19.29 -8.25
N GLN A 120 0.70 -20.61 -8.15
CA GLN A 120 -0.20 -21.36 -7.29
C GLN A 120 0.63 -22.21 -6.33
N ALA A 121 0.21 -22.24 -5.07
CA ALA A 121 0.78 -23.10 -4.05
C ALA A 121 -0.24 -24.20 -3.73
N TYR A 122 -0.22 -25.26 -4.54
CA TYR A 122 -0.88 -26.53 -4.21
C TYR A 122 0.21 -27.53 -3.83
N GLY A 123 0.17 -28.01 -2.59
CA GLY A 123 0.90 -29.20 -2.18
C GLY A 123 -0.09 -30.35 -2.06
N ASP A 124 0.26 -31.52 -2.59
CA ASP A 124 -0.38 -32.78 -2.20
C ASP A 124 -0.21 -32.92 -0.67
N GLY A 125 -1.27 -32.60 0.09
CA GLY A 125 -1.26 -32.59 1.55
C GLY A 125 -0.97 -31.25 2.24
N GLY A 126 -1.04 -30.10 1.56
CA GLY A 126 -0.96 -28.78 2.21
C GLY A 126 0.43 -28.35 2.71
N SER A 127 1.49 -29.04 2.28
CA SER A 127 2.86 -28.86 2.81
C SER A 127 3.70 -27.78 2.13
N ARG A 128 3.27 -27.22 0.99
CA ARG A 128 3.97 -26.12 0.33
C ARG A 128 3.35 -24.78 0.73
N ASN A 129 4.08 -24.02 1.55
CA ASN A 129 3.70 -22.66 1.89
C ASN A 129 3.84 -21.75 0.65
N ALA A 130 2.90 -20.82 0.46
CA ALA A 130 2.99 -19.85 -0.63
C ALA A 130 4.27 -19.00 -0.53
N LEU A 131 4.76 -18.77 0.70
CA LEU A 131 5.92 -17.93 0.99
C LEU A 131 7.22 -18.48 0.37
N GLY A 132 7.54 -19.76 0.56
CA GLY A 132 8.75 -20.36 0.00
C GLY A 132 8.73 -20.41 -1.53
N ALA A 133 7.55 -20.53 -2.14
CA ALA A 133 7.39 -20.43 -3.59
C ALA A 133 7.65 -19.00 -4.09
N VAL A 134 7.12 -17.99 -3.37
CA VAL A 134 7.33 -16.57 -3.65
C VAL A 134 8.81 -16.18 -3.51
N GLU A 135 9.49 -16.61 -2.45
CA GLU A 135 10.91 -16.33 -2.20
C GLU A 135 11.80 -16.79 -3.37
N ASN A 136 11.63 -18.04 -3.81
CA ASN A 136 12.38 -18.61 -4.93
C ASN A 136 12.11 -17.84 -6.23
N GLN A 137 10.85 -17.50 -6.49
CA GLN A 137 10.47 -16.79 -7.71
C GLN A 137 11.02 -15.35 -7.75
N ILE A 138 11.02 -14.66 -6.60
CA ILE A 138 11.60 -13.31 -6.50
C ILE A 138 13.11 -13.33 -6.75
N GLN A 139 13.83 -14.35 -6.26
CA GLN A 139 15.26 -14.52 -6.54
C GLN A 139 15.53 -14.74 -8.04
N GLN A 140 14.72 -15.56 -8.71
CA GLN A 140 14.83 -15.77 -10.16
C GLN A 140 14.57 -14.47 -10.95
N ILE A 141 13.52 -13.73 -10.60
CA ILE A 141 13.19 -12.45 -11.26
C ILE A 141 14.35 -11.46 -11.07
N ARG A 142 14.92 -11.36 -9.86
CA ARG A 142 16.08 -10.49 -9.59
C ARG A 142 17.29 -10.85 -10.45
N ALA A 143 17.59 -12.13 -10.61
CA ALA A 143 18.71 -12.62 -11.42
C ALA A 143 18.55 -12.35 -12.93
N MET A 144 17.31 -12.17 -13.42
CA MET A 144 17.03 -11.86 -14.84
C MET A 144 17.09 -10.37 -15.18
N VAL A 145 17.12 -9.49 -14.18
CA VAL A 145 17.09 -8.02 -14.34
C VAL A 145 18.47 -7.38 -14.13
N GLN A 146 19.47 -8.16 -13.71
CA GLN A 146 20.88 -7.76 -13.63
C GLN A 146 21.62 -8.08 -14.92
#